data_AF-A0A2T1E7V5-F1
#
_entry.id   AF-A0A2T1E7V5-F1
#
_cell.length_a   1.000
_cell.length_b   1.000
_cell.length_c   1.000
_cell.angle_alpha   90.00
_cell.angle_beta   90.00
_cell.angle_gamma   90.00
#
_symmetry.space_group_name_H-M   'P 1'
#
loop_
_entity.id
_entity.type
_entity.pdbx_description
1 polymer ?
#
loop_
_entity_poly.entity_id
_entity_poly.type
_entity_poly.pdbx_seq_one_letter_code
_entity_poly.pdbx_strand_id
1 'polypeptide(L)' 'MSNLQEIERAVSQLSVEELAAFRAWFAEFDAELWDRQFEEDVAAGRLDGLAEQALQHLREGRCTDL' A
#
# COMPACT_ATOMS: atom_id res chain seq x y z
N MET A 1 -13.51 -17.53 12.31
CA MET A 1 -14.16 -16.27 12.71
C MET A 1 -13.67 -15.72 14.06
N SER A 2 -13.11 -16.51 14.98
CA SER A 2 -12.64 -15.95 16.27
C SER A 2 -11.34 -15.14 16.19
N ASN A 3 -10.44 -15.48 15.26
CA ASN A 3 -9.11 -14.84 15.20
C ASN A 3 -9.15 -13.32 14.98
N LEU A 4 -10.00 -12.82 14.08
CA LEU A 4 -10.08 -11.37 13.84
C LEU A 4 -10.64 -10.62 15.05
N GLN A 5 -11.72 -11.15 15.65
CA GLN A 5 -12.33 -10.55 16.84
C GLN A 5 -11.39 -10.59 18.06
N GLU A 6 -10.57 -11.64 18.17
CA GLU A 6 -9.53 -11.74 19.20
C GLU A 6 -8.43 -10.69 19.00
N ILE A 7 -8.00 -10.45 17.75
CA ILE A 7 -7.04 -9.40 17.41
C ILE A 7 -7.61 -8.02 17.72
N GLU A 8 -8.84 -7.72 17.29
CA GLU A 8 -9.52 -6.45 17.59
C GLU A 8 -9.60 -6.19 19.10
N ARG A 9 -9.93 -7.23 19.87
CA ARG A 9 -9.97 -7.15 21.33
C ARG A 9 -8.59 -6.90 21.91
N ALA A 10 -7.56 -7.61 21.46
CA ALA A 10 -6.18 -7.40 21.92
C ALA A 10 -5.70 -5.97 21.63
N VAL A 11 -5.97 -5.46 20.43
CA VAL A 11 -5.60 -4.09 20.02
C VAL A 11 -6.35 -3.05 20.87
N SER A 12 -7.63 -3.29 21.19
CA SER A 12 -8.42 -2.38 22.05
C SER A 12 -7.93 -2.30 23.51
N GLN A 13 -7.15 -3.29 23.95
CA GLN A 13 -6.60 -3.38 25.30
C GLN A 13 -5.20 -2.78 25.44
N LEU A 14 -4.58 -2.35 24.33
CA LEU A 14 -3.26 -1.72 24.34
C LEU A 14 -3.30 -0.36 25.03
N SER A 15 -2.22 -0.03 25.75
CA SER A 15 -1.97 1.34 26.20
C SER A 15 -1.77 2.29 25.01
N VAL A 16 -1.80 3.61 25.27
CA VAL A 16 -1.63 4.61 24.21
C VAL A 16 -0.25 4.48 23.55
N GLU A 17 0.78 4.19 24.33
CA GLU A 17 2.15 3.98 23.86
C GLU A 17 2.28 2.72 23.01
N GLU A 18 1.71 1.61 23.47
CA GLU A 18 1.71 0.35 22.71
C GLU A 18 0.88 0.47 21.43
N LEU A 19 -0.24 1.19 21.46
CA LEU A 19 -1.06 1.44 20.29
C LEU A 19 -0.34 2.32 19.27
N ALA A 20 0.46 3.31 19.72
CA ALA A 20 1.29 4.11 18.84
C ALA A 20 2.38 3.27 18.17
N ALA A 21 3.06 2.40 18.92
CA ALA A 21 4.05 1.46 18.37
C ALA A 21 3.40 0.47 17.39
N PHE A 22 2.24 -0.07 17.73
CA PHE A 22 1.47 -0.95 16.85
C PHE A 22 1.10 -0.27 15.53
N ARG A 23 0.63 0.99 15.57
CA ARG A 23 0.29 1.75 14.36
C ARG A 23 1.50 1.99 13.46
N ALA A 24 2.66 2.31 14.04
CA ALA A 24 3.89 2.50 13.27
C ALA A 24 4.29 1.20 12.56
N TRP A 25 4.33 0.10 13.29
CA TRP A 25 4.63 -1.22 12.72
C TRP A 25 3.59 -1.66 11.68
N PHE A 26 2.30 -1.45 11.94
CA PHE A 26 1.24 -1.87 11.01
C PHE A 26 1.30 -1.10 9.69
N ALA A 27 1.68 0.19 9.72
CA ALA A 27 1.87 0.97 8.51
C ALA A 27 3.02 0.42 7.65
N GLU A 28 4.13 0.01 8.25
CA GLU A 28 5.24 -0.65 7.53
C GLU A 28 4.81 -2.01 6.97
N PHE A 29 4.11 -2.81 7.77
CA PHE A 29 3.58 -4.10 7.33
C PHE A 29 2.60 -3.99 6.15
N ASP A 30 1.68 -3.03 6.22
CA ASP A 30 0.71 -2.78 5.15
C ASP A 30 1.40 -2.24 3.89
N ALA A 31 2.42 -1.39 4.05
CA ALA A 31 3.25 -0.93 2.94
C ALA A 31 3.99 -2.09 2.26
N GLU A 32 4.58 -3.02 3.01
CA GLU A 32 5.21 -4.22 2.43
C GLU A 32 4.22 -5.11 1.67
N LEU A 33 3.00 -5.27 2.18
CA LEU A 33 1.95 -6.02 1.48
C LEU A 33 1.54 -5.32 0.20
N TRP A 34 1.40 -4.00 0.24
CA TRP A 34 1.10 -3.20 -0.94
C TRP A 34 2.21 -3.28 -1.98
N ASP A 35 3.49 -3.19 -1.57
CA ASP A 35 4.64 -3.34 -2.46
C ASP A 35 4.62 -4.68 -3.19
N ARG A 36 4.37 -5.79 -2.46
CA ARG A 36 4.25 -7.11 -3.07
C ARG A 36 3.10 -7.19 -4.07
N GLN A 37 1.93 -6.66 -3.72
CA GLN A 37 0.79 -6.65 -4.64
C GLN A 37 1.09 -5.80 -5.88
N PHE A 38 1.74 -4.65 -5.70
CA PHE A 38 2.14 -3.78 -6.78
C PHE A 38 3.13 -4.48 -7.73
N GLU A 39 4.15 -5.15 -7.19
CA GLU A 39 5.11 -5.94 -7.98
C GLU A 39 4.43 -7.06 -8.78
N GLU A 40 3.47 -7.76 -8.18
CA GLU A 40 2.66 -8.77 -8.89
C GLU A 40 1.81 -8.15 -10.01
N ASP A 41 1.22 -6.98 -9.77
CA ASP A 41 0.42 -6.25 -10.74
C ASP A 41 1.27 -5.76 -11.92
N VAL A 42 2.49 -5.28 -11.64
CA VAL A 42 3.51 -4.95 -12.65
C VAL A 42 3.90 -6.19 -13.44
N ALA A 43 4.24 -7.30 -12.78
CA ALA A 43 4.63 -8.54 -13.45
C ALA A 43 3.51 -9.14 -14.31
N ALA A 44 2.25 -8.94 -13.90
CA ALA A 44 1.07 -9.33 -14.66
C ALA A 44 0.73 -8.38 -15.82
N GLY A 45 1.48 -7.28 -16.02
CA GLY A 45 1.24 -6.29 -17.07
C GLY A 45 -0.03 -5.45 -16.84
N ARG A 46 -0.60 -5.44 -15.63
CA ARG A 46 -1.85 -4.72 -15.33
C ARG A 46 -1.67 -3.20 -15.40
N LEU A 47 -0.45 -2.73 -15.21
CA LEU A 47 -0.11 -1.31 -15.24
C LEU A 47 0.46 -0.84 -16.60
N ASP A 48 0.63 -1.74 -17.56
CA ASP A 48 1.23 -1.43 -18.87
C ASP A 48 0.43 -0.35 -19.62
N GLY A 49 -0.90 -0.42 -19.56
CA GLY A 49 -1.76 0.59 -20.19
C GLY A 49 -1.61 1.99 -19.57
N LEU A 50 -1.33 2.07 -18.26
CA LEU A 50 -1.05 3.35 -17.60
C LEU A 50 0.34 3.87 -17.99
N ALA A 51 1.32 2.97 -18.11
CA ALA A 51 2.66 3.32 -18.58
C ALA A 51 2.64 3.85 -20.02
N GLU A 52 1.90 3.21 -20.92
CA GLU A 52 1.71 3.68 -22.30
C GLU A 52 1.06 5.06 -22.36
N GLN A 53 0.01 5.29 -21.56
CA GLN A 53 -0.65 6.60 -21.47
C GLN A 53 0.30 7.68 -20.94
N ALA A 54 1.09 7.38 -19.91
CA ALA A 54 2.08 8.31 -19.39
C ALA A 54 3.13 8.68 -20.45
N LEU A 55 3.63 7.69 -21.20
CA LEU A 55 4.56 7.92 -22.31
C LEU A 55 3.92 8.74 -23.44
N GLN A 56 2.63 8.53 -23.73
CA GLN A 56 1.91 9.33 -24.70
C GLN A 56 1.78 10.78 -24.24
N HIS A 57 1.38 11.02 -22.99
CA HIS A 57 1.28 12.37 -22.44
C HIS A 57 2.62 13.12 -22.43
N LEU A 58 3.72 12.41 -22.15
CA LEU A 58 5.06 12.96 -22.24
C LEU A 58 5.39 13.39 -23.69
N ARG A 59 5.09 12.54 -24.67
CA ARG A 59 5.28 12.87 -26.10
C ARG A 59 4.42 14.03 -26.56
N GLU A 60 3.22 14.16 -26.01
CA GLU A 60 2.29 15.26 -26.28
C GLU A 60 2.64 16.57 -25.56
N GLY A 61 3.72 16.59 -24.76
CA GLY A 61 4.12 17.78 -23.98
C GLY A 61 3.13 18.14 -22.88
N ARG A 62 2.34 17.17 -22.41
CA ARG A 62 1.32 17.34 -21.37
C ARG A 62 1.85 17.03 -19.97
N CYS A 63 3.15 16.80 -19.83
CA CYS A 63 3.84 16.64 -18.56
C CYS A 63 4.54 17.95 -18.16
N THR A 64 4.55 18.26 -16.87
CA THR A 64 5.35 19.32 -16.27
C THR A 64 6.53 18.71 -15.51
N ASP A 65 7.65 19.42 -15.45
CA ASP A 65 8.79 19.01 -14.62
C ASP A 65 8.41 18.98 -13.13
N LEU A 66 9.10 18.10 -12.39
CA LEU A 66 8.95 17.90 -10.94
C LEU A 66 9.55 19.04 -10.12
#